data_AF-A0A9D8ZN10-F1
#
_entry.id   AF-A0A9D8ZN10-F1
#
_cell.length_a   1.000
_cell.length_b   1.000
_cell.length_c   1.000
_cell.angle_alpha   90.00
_cell.angle_beta   90.00
_cell.angle_gamma   90.00
#
_symmetry.space_group_name_H-M   'P 1'
#
loop_
_entity.id
_entity.type
_entity.pdbx_description
1 polymer ?
#
loop_
_entity_poly.entity_id
_entity_poly.type
_entity_poly.pdbx_seq_one_letter_code
_entity_poly.pdbx_strand_id
1 'polypeptide(L)'
;MSVRQTDRAFGLTFAVVFTIIGGLIWWITANLAYWPFIVAAVFAILALAVPGVLLPLNRLWSWFGGKLGHINNKLVLGLFYILFMIPFGLVMRLIGRDPMARKIGGEQESYWQQPARQLDRDTLRDMY
;
A
#
# COMPACT_ATOMS: atom_id res chain seq x y z
N MET A 1 -12.66 11.67 -0.57
CA MET A 1 -12.08 12.84 0.13
C MET A 1 -10.57 12.71 0.14
N SER A 2 -9.82 13.52 -0.62
CA SER A 2 -8.35 13.57 -0.44
C SER A 2 -8.05 14.34 0.83
N VAL A 3 -7.54 13.64 1.85
CA VAL A 3 -7.07 14.29 3.08
C VAL A 3 -5.87 15.16 2.69
N ARG A 4 -6.09 16.46 2.48
CA ARG A 4 -5.00 17.42 2.31
C ARG A 4 -4.33 17.56 3.66
N GLN A 5 -3.07 17.12 3.77
CA GLN A 5 -2.25 17.35 4.94
C GLN A 5 -2.10 18.87 5.13
N THR A 6 -2.66 19.40 6.22
CA THR A 6 -2.46 20.80 6.61
C THR A 6 -0.98 21.01 6.95
N ASP A 7 -0.39 22.15 6.57
CA ASP A 7 1.05 22.42 6.77
C ASP A 7 1.47 22.32 8.25
N ARG A 8 0.53 22.61 9.17
CA ARG A 8 0.69 22.40 10.61
C ARG A 8 0.87 20.93 11.00
N ALA A 9 0.08 20.05 10.39
CA ALA A 9 0.15 18.61 10.64
C ALA A 9 1.48 18.05 10.12
N PHE A 10 1.94 18.51 8.97
CA PHE A 10 3.27 18.16 8.44
C PHE A 10 4.40 18.62 9.38
N GLY A 11 4.38 19.86 9.85
CA GLY A 11 5.41 20.32 10.79
C GLY A 11 5.39 19.57 12.14
N LEU A 12 4.20 19.24 12.66
CA LEU A 12 4.05 18.46 13.89
C LEU A 12 4.52 17.01 13.75
N THR A 13 4.24 16.34 12.62
CA THR A 13 4.73 14.97 12.41
C THR A 13 6.25 14.92 12.41
N PHE A 14 6.91 15.87 11.75
CA PHE A 14 8.38 15.95 11.76
C PHE A 14 8.93 16.28 13.15
N ALA A 15 8.29 17.19 13.90
CA ALA A 15 8.70 17.47 15.28
C ALA A 15 8.64 16.20 16.14
N VAL A 16 7.54 15.43 16.08
CA VAL A 16 7.40 14.16 16.79
C VAL A 16 8.46 13.14 16.36
N VAL A 17 8.69 12.99 15.05
CA VAL A 17 9.70 12.06 14.51
C VAL A 17 11.10 12.41 15.02
N PHE A 18 11.51 13.68 14.98
CA PHE A 18 12.81 14.09 15.49
C PHE A 18 12.93 13.94 17.01
N THR A 19 11.86 14.16 17.77
CA THR A 19 11.83 13.87 19.21
C THR A 19 12.02 12.38 19.48
N ILE A 20 11.35 11.48 18.74
CA ILE A 20 11.53 10.03 18.88
C ILE A 20 12.96 9.63 18.51
N ILE A 21 13.52 10.17 17.42
CA ILE A 21 14.91 9.92 17.02
C ILE A 21 15.88 10.37 18.11
N GLY A 22 15.69 11.57 18.69
CA GLY A 22 16.49 12.06 19.80
C GLY A 22 16.42 11.15 21.03
N GLY A 23 15.22 10.69 21.39
CA GLY A 23 15.02 9.72 22.47
C GLY A 23 15.69 8.37 22.19
N LEU A 24 15.63 7.89 20.94
CA LEU A 24 16.27 6.63 20.54
C LEU A 24 17.79 6.73 20.58
N ILE A 25 18.38 7.83 20.09
CA ILE A 25 19.82 8.09 20.16
C ILE A 25 20.27 8.08 21.62
N TRP A 26 19.52 8.78 22.48
CA TRP A 26 19.81 8.80 23.91
C TRP A 26 19.75 7.41 24.53
N TRP A 27 18.76 6.59 24.17
CA TRP A 27 18.64 5.22 24.67
C TRP A 27 19.78 4.30 24.22
N ILE A 28 20.24 4.42 22.97
CA ILE A 28 21.28 3.56 22.40
C ILE A 28 22.69 3.98 22.84
N THR A 29 22.97 5.29 22.86
CA THR A 29 24.33 5.79 23.08
C THR A 29 24.57 6.33 24.49
N ALA A 30 23.55 6.39 25.34
CA ALA A 30 23.54 7.06 26.65
C ALA A 30 23.99 8.54 26.64
N ASN A 31 24.29 9.08 25.46
CA ASN A 31 24.69 10.46 25.23
C ASN A 31 23.47 11.25 24.75
N LEU A 32 23.23 12.39 25.40
CA LEU A 32 22.14 13.26 25.02
C LEU A 32 22.58 14.12 23.83
N ALA A 33 22.27 13.66 22.62
CA ALA A 33 22.42 14.48 21.44
C ALA A 33 21.35 15.59 21.48
N TYR A 34 21.77 16.84 21.65
CA TYR A 34 20.84 17.99 21.71
C TYR A 34 20.30 18.39 20.34
N TRP A 35 21.06 18.14 19.27
CA TRP A 35 20.71 18.55 17.91
C TRP A 35 19.31 18.06 17.43
N PRO A 36 18.85 16.80 17.70
CA PRO A 36 17.54 16.34 17.24
C PRO A 36 16.40 17.09 17.96
N PHE A 37 16.58 17.41 19.24
CA PHE A 37 15.60 18.18 20.02
C PHE A 37 15.53 19.63 19.55
N ILE A 38 16.66 20.23 19.19
CA ILE A 38 16.71 21.57 18.60
C ILE A 38 15.96 21.58 17.26
N VAL A 39 16.21 20.59 16.40
CA VAL A 39 15.49 20.46 15.13
C VAL A 39 13.99 20.26 15.35
N ALA A 40 13.60 19.39 16.29
CA ALA A 40 12.19 19.18 16.65
C ALA A 40 11.51 20.48 17.12
N ALA A 41 12.16 21.26 17.97
CA ALA A 41 11.65 22.54 18.46
C ALA A 41 11.50 23.57 17.34
N VAL A 42 12.47 23.66 16.44
CA VAL A 42 12.39 24.55 15.26
C VAL A 42 11.20 24.16 14.37
N PHE A 43 11.02 22.86 14.08
CA PHE A 43 9.88 22.39 13.30
C PHE A 43 8.54 22.67 13.99
N ALA A 44 8.45 22.49 15.30
CA ALA A 44 7.24 22.80 16.07
C ALA A 44 6.91 24.30 16.06
N ILE A 45 7.91 25.16 16.26
CA ILE A 45 7.73 26.62 16.22
C ILE A 45 7.31 27.07 14.82
N LEU A 46 7.96 26.58 13.77
CA LEU A 46 7.60 26.93 12.40
C LEU A 46 6.19 26.42 12.03
N ALA A 47 5.80 25.24 12.52
CA ALA A 47 4.46 24.71 12.32
C ALA A 47 3.36 25.59 12.94
N LEU A 48 3.64 26.18 14.11
CA LEU A 48 2.67 26.99 14.87
C LEU A 48 2.68 28.47 14.46
N ALA A 49 3.86 29.07 14.30
CA ALA A 49 4.04 30.50 14.07
C ALA A 49 3.88 30.88 12.60
N VAL A 50 4.46 30.12 11.66
CA VAL A 50 4.46 30.47 10.23
C VAL A 50 4.33 29.21 9.37
N PRO A 51 3.14 28.58 9.31
CA PRO A 51 2.93 27.37 8.51
C PRO A 51 3.16 27.59 7.01
N GLY A 52 3.05 28.83 6.52
CA GLY A 52 3.27 29.17 5.11
C GLY A 52 4.69 28.89 4.60
N VAL A 53 5.71 28.89 5.47
CA VAL A 53 7.10 28.54 5.09
C VAL A 53 7.24 27.03 4.82
N LEU A 54 6.40 26.20 5.46
CA LEU A 54 6.40 24.75 5.25
C LEU A 54 5.60 24.33 4.02
N LEU A 55 4.84 25.23 3.40
CA LEU A 55 4.01 24.95 2.22
C LEU A 55 4.78 24.33 1.03
N PRO A 56 5.91 24.89 0.54
CA PRO A 56 6.66 24.28 -0.56
C PRO A 56 7.25 22.91 -0.18
N LEU A 57 7.69 22.76 1.08
CA LEU A 57 8.27 21.52 1.58
C LEU A 57 7.21 20.41 1.73
N ASN A 58 6.03 20.74 2.28
CA ASN A 58 4.89 19.83 2.39
C ASN A 58 4.43 19.35 1.00
N ARG A 59 4.38 20.25 0.01
CA ARG A 59 4.01 19.89 -1.36
C ARG A 59 5.02 18.95 -2.00
N LEU A 60 6.31 19.20 -1.83
CA LEU A 60 7.38 18.34 -2.33
C LEU A 60 7.34 16.96 -1.65
N TRP A 61 7.18 16.94 -0.32
CA TRP A 61 7.06 15.71 0.45
C TRP A 61 5.82 14.91 0.05
N SER A 62 4.68 15.57 -0.13
CA SER A 62 3.44 14.93 -0.55
C SER A 62 3.57 14.31 -1.95
N TRP A 63 4.23 15.01 -2.89
CA TRP A 63 4.51 14.48 -4.22
C TRP A 63 5.42 13.25 -4.17
N PHE A 64 6.48 13.32 -3.36
CA PHE A 64 7.40 12.20 -3.15
C PHE A 64 6.70 11.01 -2.48
N GLY A 65 5.93 11.26 -1.42
CA GLY A 65 5.13 10.28 -0.70
C GLY A 65 4.09 9.61 -1.60
N GLY A 66 3.46 10.34 -2.52
CA GLY A 66 2.55 9.76 -3.52
C GLY A 66 3.24 8.77 -4.46
N LYS A 67 4.45 9.10 -4.94
CA LYS A 67 5.25 8.19 -5.77
C LYS A 67 5.70 6.96 -5.01
N LEU A 68 6.20 7.14 -3.79
CA LEU A 68 6.56 6.03 -2.90
C LEU A 68 5.36 5.15 -2.59
N GLY A 69 4.20 5.73 -2.34
CA GLY A 69 2.95 4.99 -2.12
C GLY A 69 2.58 4.12 -3.31
N HIS A 70 2.75 4.63 -4.54
CA HIS A 70 2.51 3.84 -5.75
C HIS A 70 3.48 2.67 -5.90
N ILE A 71 4.77 2.87 -5.58
CA ILE A 71 5.77 1.79 -5.56
C ILE A 71 5.43 0.77 -4.48
N ASN A 72 5.11 1.22 -3.26
CA ASN A 72 4.74 0.36 -2.14
C ASN A 72 3.51 -0.49 -2.47
N ASN A 73 2.50 0.09 -3.12
CA ASN A 73 1.32 -0.66 -3.53
C ASN A 73 1.66 -1.79 -4.50
N LYS A 74 2.53 -1.53 -5.50
CA LYS A 74 3.01 -2.58 -6.42
C LYS A 74 3.86 -3.61 -5.70
N LEU A 75 4.69 -3.20 -4.75
CA LEU A 75 5.54 -4.08 -3.96
C LEU A 75 4.70 -5.04 -3.12
N VAL A 76 3.73 -4.50 -2.38
CA VAL A 76 2.82 -5.29 -1.52
C VAL A 76 2.00 -6.25 -2.38
N LEU A 77 1.44 -5.79 -3.50
CA LEU A 77 0.66 -6.64 -4.39
C LEU A 77 1.52 -7.72 -5.05
N GLY A 78 2.72 -7.38 -5.51
CA GLY A 78 3.68 -8.32 -6.08
C GLY A 78 4.12 -9.37 -5.07
N LEU A 79 4.42 -8.95 -3.84
CA LEU A 79 4.78 -9.86 -2.75
C LEU A 79 3.62 -10.79 -2.40
N PHE A 80 2.38 -10.26 -2.31
CA PHE A 80 1.19 -11.07 -2.09
C PHE A 80 1.01 -12.11 -3.20
N TYR A 81 1.15 -11.71 -4.46
CA TYR A 81 1.06 -12.63 -5.58
C TYR A 81 2.11 -13.75 -5.49
N ILE A 82 3.36 -13.41 -5.22
CA ILE A 82 4.45 -14.39 -5.12
C ILE A 82 4.28 -15.31 -3.90
N LEU A 83 3.86 -14.76 -2.77
CA LEU A 83 3.79 -15.52 -1.51
C LEU A 83 2.53 -16.37 -1.39
N PHE A 84 1.41 -15.95 -1.98
CA PHE A 84 0.14 -16.65 -1.86
C PHE A 84 -0.28 -17.27 -3.19
N MET A 85 -0.34 -16.48 -4.26
CA MET A 85 -0.94 -16.91 -5.53
C MET A 85 -0.07 -17.92 -6.28
N ILE A 86 1.25 -17.70 -6.34
CA ILE A 86 2.20 -18.63 -6.97
C ILE A 86 2.22 -20.00 -6.27
N PRO A 87 2.45 -20.10 -4.94
CA PRO A 87 2.49 -21.40 -4.28
C PRO A 87 1.13 -22.08 -4.30
N PHE A 88 0.02 -21.34 -4.19
CA PHE A 88 -1.30 -21.93 -4.35
C PHE A 88 -1.50 -22.56 -5.74
N GLY A 89 -1.07 -21.87 -6.80
CA GLY A 89 -1.08 -22.40 -8.16
C GLY A 89 -0.15 -23.63 -8.33
N LEU A 90 1.01 -23.62 -7.68
CA LEU A 90 1.94 -24.75 -7.67
C LEU A 90 1.33 -25.97 -6.96
N VAL A 91 0.71 -25.77 -5.79
CA VAL A 91 0.02 -26.82 -5.03
C VAL A 91 -1.12 -27.41 -5.85
N MET A 92 -1.96 -26.58 -6.48
CA MET A 92 -3.01 -27.05 -7.41
C MET A 92 -2.43 -27.90 -8.54
N ARG A 93 -1.31 -27.48 -9.13
CA ARG A 93 -0.61 -28.22 -10.19
C ARG A 93 -0.06 -29.55 -9.70
N LEU A 94 0.49 -29.61 -8.48
CA LEU A 94 0.98 -30.85 -7.86
C LEU A 94 -0.16 -31.82 -7.52
N ILE A 95 -1.30 -31.32 -7.06
CA ILE A 95 -2.52 -32.11 -6.82
C ILE A 95 -3.16 -32.59 -8.14
N GLY A 96 -2.74 -32.04 -9.29
CA GLY A 96 -3.30 -32.36 -10.60
C GLY A 96 -4.67 -31.72 -10.85
N ARG A 97 -5.11 -30.81 -9.97
CA ARG A 97 -6.35 -30.05 -10.13
C ARG A 97 -6.11 -28.87 -11.07
N ASP A 98 -6.80 -28.87 -12.21
CA ASP A 98 -6.83 -27.72 -13.11
C ASP A 98 -8.24 -27.10 -13.12
N PRO A 99 -8.56 -26.21 -12.18
CA PRO A 99 -9.90 -25.63 -12.05
C PRO A 99 -10.33 -24.80 -13.26
N MET A 100 -9.38 -24.37 -14.08
CA MET A 100 -9.65 -23.59 -15.30
C MET A 100 -9.61 -24.46 -16.57
N ALA A 101 -9.43 -25.77 -16.46
CA ALA A 101 -9.34 -26.70 -17.59
C ALA A 101 -8.47 -26.17 -18.76
N ARG A 102 -7.28 -25.65 -18.44
CA ARG A 102 -6.38 -24.93 -19.35
C ARG A 102 -5.55 -25.86 -20.22
N LYS A 103 -5.57 -27.17 -19.96
CA LYS A 103 -4.89 -28.15 -20.80
C LYS A 103 -5.58 -28.24 -22.16
N ILE A 104 -4.84 -27.89 -23.22
CA ILE A 104 -5.24 -28.10 -24.62
C ILE A 104 -5.24 -29.61 -24.87
N GLY A 105 -6.41 -30.21 -25.00
CA GLY A 105 -6.59 -31.63 -25.30
C GLY A 105 -6.71 -31.83 -26.81
N GLY A 106 -5.89 -32.70 -27.40
CA GLY A 106 -5.88 -32.93 -28.85
C GLY A 106 -7.12 -33.64 -29.41
N GLU A 107 -7.94 -34.25 -28.56
CA GLU A 107 -9.12 -35.05 -28.96
C GLU A 107 -10.47 -34.33 -28.71
N GLN A 108 -10.47 -33.03 -28.37
CA GLN A 108 -11.71 -32.30 -28.09
C GLN A 108 -12.13 -31.47 -29.31
N GLU A 109 -13.36 -31.69 -29.81
CA GLU A 109 -13.96 -30.87 -30.88
C GLU A 109 -14.21 -29.43 -30.43
N SER A 110 -14.37 -29.19 -29.12
CA SER A 110 -14.61 -27.87 -28.58
C SER A 110 -14.24 -27.71 -27.10
N TYR A 111 -13.75 -26.53 -26.73
CA TYR A 111 -13.45 -26.14 -25.34
C TYR A 111 -14.65 -25.50 -24.62
N TRP A 112 -15.80 -25.35 -25.27
CA TRP A 112 -16.98 -24.76 -24.67
C TRP A 112 -17.49 -25.63 -23.51
N GLN A 113 -17.41 -25.10 -22.29
CA GLN A 113 -18.06 -25.71 -21.13
C GLN A 113 -19.50 -25.22 -21.02
N GLN A 114 -20.44 -26.15 -20.79
CA GLN A 114 -21.82 -25.76 -20.56
C GLN A 114 -21.93 -25.01 -19.22
N PRO A 115 -22.56 -23.82 -19.20
CA PRO A 115 -22.74 -23.07 -17.96
C PRO A 115 -23.60 -23.88 -16.98
N ALA A 116 -23.27 -23.79 -15.70
CA ALA A 116 -23.94 -24.55 -14.64
C ALA A 116 -25.46 -24.28 -14.55
N ARG A 117 -25.91 -23.13 -15.08
CA ARG A 117 -27.33 -22.81 -15.24
C ARG A 117 -27.60 -22.43 -16.69
N GLN A 118 -28.43 -23.20 -17.36
CA GLN A 118 -28.91 -22.85 -18.70
C GLN A 118 -30.03 -21.82 -18.58
N LEU A 119 -30.00 -20.85 -19.49
CA LEU A 119 -31.00 -19.80 -19.61
C LEU A 119 -32.19 -20.41 -20.35
N ASP A 120 -33.30 -20.58 -19.65
CA ASP A 120 -34.58 -21.06 -20.15
C ASP A 120 -35.67 -20.01 -19.84
N ARG A 121 -36.84 -20.11 -20.48
CA ARG A 121 -37.94 -19.14 -20.33
C ARG A 121 -38.32 -18.88 -18.88
N ASP A 122 -38.21 -19.90 -18.03
CA ASP A 122 -38.52 -19.80 -16.60
C ASP A 122 -37.37 -19.20 -15.80
N THR A 123 -36.10 -19.52 -16.11
CA THR A 123 -34.92 -19.01 -15.39
C THR A 123 -34.51 -17.59 -15.82
N LEU A 124 -34.98 -17.12 -16.98
CA LEU A 124 -34.76 -15.74 -17.45
C LEU A 124 -35.38 -14.68 -16.53
N ARG A 125 -36.45 -15.02 -15.80
CA ARG A 125 -37.14 -14.09 -14.89
C ARG A 125 -36.32 -13.76 -13.63
N ASP A 126 -35.36 -14.61 -13.26
CA ASP A 126 -34.54 -14.43 -12.05
C ASP A 126 -33.36 -13.45 -12.23
N MET A 127 -33.12 -12.96 -13.45
CA MET A 127 -31.99 -12.07 -13.75
C MET A 127 -32.30 -10.58 -13.56
N TYR A 128 -33.58 -10.23 -13.33
CA TYR A 128 -34.07 -8.85 -13.16
C TYR A 128 -34.90 -8.75 -11.89
#